data_AF-A0A955RJC0-F1
#
_entry.id   AF-A0A955RJC0-F1
#
_cell.length_a   1.000
_cell.length_b   1.000
_cell.length_c   1.000
_cell.angle_alpha   90.00
_cell.angle_beta   90.00
_cell.angle_gamma   90.00
#
_symmetry.space_group_name_H-M   'P 1'
#
loop_
_entity.id
_entity.type
_entity.pdbx_description
1 polymer ?
#
loop_
_entity_poly.entity_id
_entity_poly.type
_entity_poly.pdbx_seq_one_letter_code
_entity_poly.pdbx_strand_id
1 'polypeptide(L)'
;MINPKTLDFLKKLAKNNNRTWFKEHKSEFDAINKDFLEFVEELAQDIARFDKRIADSLHDKSTVKVFRIYKDVRFSKDKSPYKLNLGGTITPYG
;
A
#
# COMPACT_ATOMS: atom_id res chain seq x y z
N MET A 1 10.33 8.54 -1.44
CA MET A 1 10.30 8.85 0.03
C MET A 1 8.84 9.05 0.50
N ILE A 2 8.41 8.48 1.64
CA ILE A 2 7.00 8.52 2.06
C ILE A 2 6.58 9.91 2.56
N ASN A 3 5.46 10.42 2.04
CA ASN A 3 4.90 11.72 2.40
C ASN A 3 4.29 11.71 3.83
N PRO A 4 4.55 12.72 4.69
CA PRO A 4 3.90 12.85 6.00
C PRO A 4 2.37 12.78 5.93
N LYS A 5 1.77 13.24 4.83
CA LYS A 5 0.32 13.17 4.56
C LYS A 5 -0.24 11.75 4.63
N THR A 6 0.57 10.73 4.34
CA THR A 6 0.16 9.33 4.45
C THR A 6 -0.26 8.98 5.87
N LEU A 7 0.55 9.34 6.87
CA LEU A 7 0.25 9.04 8.27
C LEU A 7 -0.96 9.86 8.76
N ASP A 8 -1.10 11.10 8.31
CA ASP A 8 -2.23 11.93 8.69
C ASP A 8 -3.56 11.46 8.08
N PHE A 9 -3.54 11.00 6.83
CA PHE A 9 -4.69 10.34 6.22
C PHE A 9 -5.10 9.10 7.02
N LEU A 10 -4.14 8.25 7.39
CA LEU A 10 -4.44 7.04 8.18
C LEU A 10 -5.03 7.37 9.56
N LYS A 11 -4.57 8.46 10.22
CA LYS A 11 -5.19 8.96 11.46
C LYS A 11 -6.63 9.45 11.23
N LYS A 12 -6.89 10.18 10.14
CA LYS A 12 -8.25 10.62 9.79
C LYS A 12 -9.16 9.43 9.48
N LEU A 13 -8.65 8.46 8.73
CA LEU A 13 -9.35 7.21 8.41
C LEU A 13 -9.67 6.41 9.67
N ALA A 14 -8.76 6.34 10.65
CA ALA A 14 -9.01 5.68 11.92
C ALA A 14 -10.22 6.28 12.67
N LYS A 15 -10.40 7.61 12.61
CA LYS A 15 -11.56 8.30 13.20
C LYS A 15 -12.84 8.16 12.37
N ASN A 16 -12.72 7.96 11.05
CA ASN A 16 -13.82 7.99 10.10
C ASN A 16 -13.88 6.75 9.20
N ASN A 17 -13.68 5.55 9.77
CA ASN A 17 -13.56 4.30 9.01
C ASN A 17 -14.94 3.81 8.50
N ASN A 18 -15.51 4.53 7.54
CA ASN A 18 -16.77 4.24 6.89
C ASN A 18 -16.70 4.55 5.38
N ARG A 19 -17.58 3.94 4.60
CA ARG A 19 -17.55 4.01 3.12
C ARG A 19 -17.84 5.41 2.58
N THR A 20 -18.72 6.17 3.23
CA THR A 20 -19.10 7.52 2.79
C THR A 20 -17.91 8.46 2.88
N TRP A 21 -17.26 8.52 4.05
CA TRP A 21 -16.09 9.36 4.26
C TRP A 21 -14.94 8.97 3.32
N PHE A 22 -14.70 7.67 3.13
CA PHE A 22 -13.64 7.21 2.23
C PHE A 22 -13.92 7.55 0.76
N LYS A 23 -15.20 7.55 0.33
CA LYS A 23 -15.57 7.95 -1.03
C LYS A 23 -15.24 9.42 -1.29
N GLU A 24 -15.48 10.29 -0.31
CA GLU A 24 -15.15 11.72 -0.39
C GLU A 24 -13.64 11.97 -0.42
N HIS A 25 -12.85 11.14 0.26
CA HIS A 25 -11.39 11.27 0.35
C HIS A 25 -10.64 10.29 -0.56
N LYS A 26 -11.34 9.69 -1.54
CA LYS A 26 -10.79 8.65 -2.41
C LYS A 26 -9.61 9.14 -3.24
N SER A 27 -9.69 10.37 -3.75
CA SER A 27 -8.61 11.00 -4.52
C SER A 27 -7.34 11.22 -3.68
N GLU A 28 -7.48 11.62 -2.42
CA GLU A 28 -6.35 11.75 -1.47
C GLU A 28 -5.70 10.38 -1.24
N PHE A 29 -6.51 9.34 -1.04
CA PHE A 29 -5.99 7.97 -0.90
C PHE A 29 -5.30 7.47 -2.17
N ASP A 30 -5.84 7.74 -3.36
CA ASP A 30 -5.26 7.28 -4.62
C ASP A 30 -3.89 7.91 -4.87
N ALA A 31 -3.71 9.18 -4.52
CA ALA A 31 -2.40 9.84 -4.54
C ALA A 31 -1.42 9.18 -3.55
N ILE A 32 -1.85 8.97 -2.30
CA ILE A 32 -1.04 8.30 -1.27
C ILE A 32 -0.63 6.89 -1.70
N ASN A 33 -1.54 6.14 -2.32
CA ASN A 33 -1.29 4.78 -2.75
C ASN A 33 -0.32 4.74 -3.95
N LYS A 34 -0.38 5.73 -4.84
CA LYS A 34 0.60 5.91 -5.93
C LYS A 34 1.99 6.21 -5.38
N ASP A 35 2.10 7.19 -4.47
CA ASP A 35 3.37 7.55 -3.84
C ASP A 35 3.99 6.35 -3.09
N PHE A 36 3.15 5.54 -2.44
CA PHE A 36 3.61 4.33 -1.75
C PHE A 36 4.09 3.25 -2.72
N LEU A 37 3.41 3.05 -3.86
CA LEU A 37 3.85 2.12 -4.89
C LEU A 37 5.21 2.53 -5.45
N GLU A 38 5.39 3.80 -5.82
CA GLU A 38 6.65 4.34 -6.33
C GLU A 38 7.79 4.14 -5.32
N PHE A 39 7.53 4.37 -4.03
CA PHE A 39 8.52 4.10 -2.98
C PHE A 39 8.93 2.63 -2.88
N VAL A 40 7.99 1.69 -3.01
CA VAL A 40 8.32 0.25 -2.97
C VAL A 40 9.08 -0.18 -4.23
N GLU A 41 8.77 0.41 -5.39
CA GLU A 41 9.52 0.20 -6.64
C GLU A 41 10.96 0.72 -6.54
N GLU A 42 11.16 1.93 -6.02
CA GLU A 42 12.49 2.48 -5.72
C GLU A 42 13.28 1.55 -4.79
N LEU A 43 12.64 1.08 -3.71
CA LEU A 43 13.26 0.15 -2.77
C LEU A 43 13.65 -1.17 -3.45
N ALA A 44 12.84 -1.69 -4.37
CA ALA A 44 13.15 -2.90 -5.12
C ALA A 44 14.36 -2.70 -6.05
N GLN A 45 14.50 -1.51 -6.66
CA GLN A 45 15.69 -1.17 -7.46
C GLN A 45 16.96 -1.12 -6.61
N ASP A 46 16.88 -0.60 -5.39
CA ASP A 46 18.02 -0.59 -4.47
C ASP A 46 18.40 -2.00 -4.00
N ILE A 47 17.41 -2.86 -3.74
CA ILE A 47 17.63 -4.27 -3.41
C ILE A 47 18.28 -5.03 -4.58
N ALA A 48 17.85 -4.75 -5.81
CA ALA A 48 18.39 -5.37 -7.02
C ALA A 48 19.90 -5.12 -7.21
N ARG A 49 20.47 -4.09 -6.58
CA ARG A 49 21.92 -3.83 -6.62
C ARG A 49 22.72 -4.93 -5.93
N PHE A 50 22.13 -5.70 -5.02
CA PHE A 50 22.82 -6.76 -4.28
C PHE A 50 22.10 -8.11 -4.26
N ASP A 51 20.79 -8.20 -4.57
CA ASP A 51 20.09 -9.47 -4.80
C ASP A 51 19.79 -9.67 -6.28
N LYS A 52 20.58 -10.55 -6.92
CA LYS A 52 20.44 -10.88 -8.34
C LYS A 52 19.06 -11.43 -8.70
N ARG A 53 18.39 -12.15 -7.80
CA ARG A 53 17.06 -12.74 -8.09
C ARG A 53 16.02 -11.65 -8.27
N ILE A 54 16.10 -10.59 -7.46
CA ILE A 54 15.25 -9.42 -7.60
C ILE A 54 15.60 -8.66 -8.88
N ALA A 55 16.89 -8.47 -9.17
CA ALA A 55 17.33 -7.81 -10.41
C ALA A 55 16.78 -8.51 -11.66
N ASP A 56 16.90 -9.84 -11.70
CA ASP A 56 16.42 -10.66 -12.83
C ASP A 56 14.90 -10.60 -12.96
N SER A 57 14.16 -10.32 -11.89
CA SER A 57 12.69 -10.30 -11.88
C SER A 57 12.04 -8.92 -11.91
N LEU A 58 12.81 -7.82 -11.84
CA LEU A 58 12.26 -6.45 -11.76
C LEU A 58 11.30 -6.09 -12.92
N HIS A 59 11.44 -6.76 -14.06
CA HIS A 59 10.55 -6.59 -15.22
C HIS A 59 9.15 -7.21 -15.01
N ASP A 60 9.00 -8.13 -14.06
CA ASP A 60 7.72 -8.73 -13.70
C ASP A 60 6.98 -7.85 -12.68
N LYS A 61 5.73 -7.51 -13.01
CA LYS A 61 4.80 -6.82 -12.11
C LYS A 61 4.51 -7.61 -10.83
N SER A 62 4.77 -8.91 -10.83
CA SER A 62 4.60 -9.75 -9.65
C SER A 62 5.67 -9.50 -8.59
N THR A 63 6.81 -8.91 -8.98
CA THR A 63 7.95 -8.66 -8.11
C THR A 63 7.66 -7.64 -7.03
N VAL A 64 6.93 -6.59 -7.39
CA VAL A 64 6.50 -5.52 -6.48
C VAL A 64 4.98 -5.51 -6.41
N LYS A 65 4.42 -5.71 -5.22
CA LYS A 65 2.96 -5.64 -5.00
C LYS A 65 2.65 -4.74 -3.83
N VAL A 66 1.64 -3.89 -3.99
CA VAL A 66 1.02 -3.14 -2.90
C VAL A 66 -0.34 -3.75 -2.58
N PHE A 67 -0.63 -3.92 -1.30
CA PHE A 67 -1.90 -4.49 -0.86
C PHE A 67 -3.05 -3.50 -0.93
N ARG A 68 -4.24 -4.02 -1.26
CA ARG A 68 -5.48 -3.25 -1.16
C ARG A 68 -5.75 -2.81 0.29
N ILE A 69 -6.30 -1.60 0.42
CA ILE A 69 -6.72 -1.02 1.70
C ILE A 69 -7.99 -1.69 2.27
N TYR A 70 -8.80 -2.36 1.45
CA TYR A 70 -10.04 -3.01 1.92
C TYR A 70 -9.75 -4.15 2.90
N LYS A 71 -10.49 -4.15 4.01
CA LYS A 71 -10.45 -5.19 5.04
C LYS A 71 -11.53 -6.23 4.77
N ASP A 72 -11.16 -7.51 4.85
CA ASP A 72 -12.15 -8.58 4.86
C ASP A 72 -12.77 -8.65 6.26
N VAL A 73 -14.06 -8.34 6.35
CA VAL A 73 -14.80 -8.29 7.61
C VAL A 73 -15.74 -9.49 7.79
N ARG A 74 -15.64 -10.49 6.89
CA ARG A 74 -16.35 -11.80 6.91
C ARG A 74 -16.65 -12.27 8.32
N PHE A 75 -15.54 -12.54 9.00
CA PHE A 75 -15.47 -13.21 10.29
C PHE A 75 -14.93 -12.30 11.40
N SER A 76 -14.69 -11.02 11.11
CA SER A 76 -14.16 -10.09 12.11
C SER A 76 -15.26 -9.56 13.02
N LYS A 77 -14.96 -9.42 14.32
CA LYS A 77 -15.83 -8.71 15.28
C LYS A 77 -15.92 -7.22 14.93
N ASP A 78 -14.81 -6.65 14.47
CA ASP A 78 -14.74 -5.28 13.98
C ASP A 78 -15.11 -5.22 12.49
N LYS A 79 -16.20 -4.52 12.19
CA LYS A 79 -16.76 -4.39 10.83
C LYS A 79 -16.22 -3.17 10.07
N SER A 80 -15.17 -2.51 10.55
CA SER A 80 -14.50 -1.42 9.84
C SER A 80 -14.10 -1.85 8.41
N PRO A 81 -14.54 -1.15 7.34
CA PRO A 81 -14.30 -1.58 5.95
C PRO A 81 -12.85 -1.46 5.47
N TYR A 82 -12.03 -0.63 6.11
CA TYR A 82 -10.67 -0.30 5.64
C TYR A 82 -9.59 -0.64 6.67
N LYS A 83 -8.41 -0.99 6.18
CA LYS A 83 -7.17 -1.14 6.96
C LYS A 83 -6.63 0.24 7.34
N LEU A 84 -5.92 0.31 8.46
CA LEU A 84 -5.28 1.53 8.97
C LEU A 84 -3.77 1.56 8.72
N ASN A 85 -3.30 0.71 7.80
CA ASN A 85 -1.91 0.57 7.42
C ASN A 85 -1.80 0.35 5.91
N LEU A 86 -0.66 0.75 5.36
CA LEU A 86 -0.22 0.38 4.02
C LEU A 86 0.81 -0.74 4.13
N GLY A 87 0.87 -1.59 3.11
CA GLY A 87 1.83 -2.69 3.06
C GLY A 87 2.01 -3.18 1.64
N GLY A 88 3.18 -3.74 1.37
CA GLY A 88 3.53 -4.32 0.08
C GLY A 88 4.59 -5.40 0.24
N THR A 89 4.89 -6.08 -0.86
CA THR A 89 5.88 -7.16 -0.93
C THR A 89 6.87 -6.91 -2.06
N ILE A 90 8.11 -7.35 -1.84
CA ILE A 90 9.16 -7.43 -2.85
C ILE A 90 9.64 -8.89 -2.87
N THR A 91 9.29 -9.65 -3.91
CA THR A 91 9.59 -11.09 -4.02
C THR A 91 9.97 -11.43 -5.46
N PRO A 92 11.01 -12.23 -5.74
CA PRO A 92 11.50 -12.39 -7.10
C PRO A 92 10.56 -13.13 -8.06
N TYR A 93 9.59 -13.90 -7.57
CA TYR A 93 8.70 -14.69 -8.44
C TYR A 93 7.25 -14.73 -7.94
N GLY A 94 6.86 -13.72 -7.16
CA GLY A 94 5.55 -13.65 -6.50
C GLY A 94 5.52 -14.31 -5.14
#